data_AF-A0A6A4TRD1-F1
#
_entry.id   AF-A0A6A4TRD1-F1
#
_cell.length_a   1.000
_cell.length_b   1.000
_cell.length_c   1.000
_cell.angle_alpha   90.00
_cell.angle_beta   90.00
_cell.angle_gamma   90.00
#
_symmetry.space_group_name_H-M   'P 1'
#
loop_
_entity.id
_entity.type
_entity.pdbx_description
1 polymer ?
#
loop_
_entity_poly.entity_id
_entity_poly.type
_entity_poly.pdbx_seq_one_letter_code
_entity_poly.pdbx_strand_id
1 'polypeptide(L)'
;MYSDKEQTFNCIQRAHQNTLEVYTQWLVFQTIAALVYPLSASVLGAIWVTSRLSYAWGYYTGDPSKRMKGAYGYIGYFGVIFLSISVALQLLGVF
;
A
#
# COMPACT_ATOMS: atom_id res chain seq x y z
N MET A 1 11.89 20.08 -10.06
CA MET A 1 11.65 19.36 -8.79
C MET A 1 12.63 18.21 -8.60
N TYR A 2 13.02 17.49 -9.66
CA TYR A 2 14.14 16.54 -9.60
C TYR A 2 15.48 17.23 -9.86
N SER A 3 16.56 16.67 -9.31
CA SER A 3 17.95 17.10 -9.48
C SER A 3 18.67 16.12 -10.39
N ASP A 4 19.40 16.61 -11.39
CA ASP A 4 20.20 15.76 -12.30
C ASP A 4 21.40 15.12 -11.59
N LYS A 5 21.82 15.70 -10.47
CA LYS A 5 23.02 15.29 -9.72
C LYS A 5 22.70 14.46 -8.47
N GLU A 6 21.51 14.65 -7.88
CA GLU A 6 21.14 14.05 -6.59
C GLU A 6 20.08 12.95 -6.75
N GLN A 7 20.50 11.76 -7.16
CA GLN A 7 19.58 10.64 -7.38
C GLN A 7 18.91 10.15 -6.09
N THR A 8 19.58 10.25 -4.94
CA THR A 8 19.00 9.90 -3.63
C THR A 8 17.82 10.82 -3.29
N PHE A 9 17.97 12.13 -3.51
CA PHE A 9 16.88 13.09 -3.33
C PHE A 9 15.69 12.74 -4.24
N ASN A 10 15.94 12.46 -5.52
CA ASN A 10 14.89 12.07 -6.45
C ASN A 10 14.16 10.79 -6.02
N CYS A 11 14.90 9.80 -5.53
CA CYS A 11 14.36 8.54 -5.04
C CYS A 11 13.45 8.74 -3.82
N ILE A 12 13.85 9.58 -2.86
CA ILE A 12 13.03 9.93 -1.69
C ILE A 12 11.73 10.62 -2.13
N GLN A 13 11.80 11.59 -3.04
CA GLN A 13 10.62 12.29 -3.56
C GLN A 13 9.65 11.33 -4.25
N ARG A 14 10.15 10.41 -5.10
CA ARG A 14 9.32 9.38 -5.76
C ARG A 14 8.69 8.42 -4.75
N ALA A 15 9.41 8.03 -3.71
CA ALA A 15 8.88 7.15 -2.68
C ALA A 15 7.70 7.81 -1.92
N HIS A 16 7.84 9.10 -1.60
CA HIS A 16 6.80 9.89 -0.97
C HIS A 16 5.57 10.07 -1.87
N GLN A 17 5.76 10.58 -3.10
CA GLN A 17 4.67 10.78 -4.07
C GLN A 17 3.90 9.49 -4.34
N ASN A 18 4.61 8.38 -4.61
CA ASN A 18 3.96 7.09 -4.84
C ASN A 18 3.17 6.58 -3.63
N THR A 19 3.63 6.88 -2.41
CA THR A 19 2.85 6.53 -1.21
C THR A 19 1.56 7.32 -1.16
N LEU A 20 1.60 8.63 -1.42
CA LEU A 20 0.41 9.48 -1.43
C LEU A 20 -0.62 9.10 -2.52
N GLU A 21 -0.15 8.66 -3.69
CA GLU A 21 -1.02 8.19 -4.79
C GLU A 21 -1.90 7.00 -4.37
N VAL A 22 -1.39 6.12 -3.49
CA VAL A 22 -2.06 4.87 -3.10
C VAL A 22 -2.68 4.95 -1.70
N TYR A 23 -2.15 5.78 -0.81
CA TYR A 23 -2.50 5.81 0.61
C TYR A 23 -3.99 6.06 0.86
N THR A 24 -4.57 7.04 0.17
CA THR A 24 -6.00 7.37 0.34
C THR A 24 -6.90 6.23 -0.12
N GLN A 25 -6.58 5.58 -1.23
CA GLN A 25 -7.35 4.42 -1.72
C GLN A 25 -7.26 3.26 -0.74
N TRP A 26 -6.05 2.97 -0.24
CA TRP A 26 -5.84 1.93 0.75
C TRP A 26 -6.63 2.21 2.04
N LEU A 27 -6.64 3.45 2.55
CA LEU A 27 -7.42 3.81 3.74
C LEU A 27 -8.91 3.50 3.56
N VAL A 28 -9.50 3.84 2.41
CA VAL A 28 -10.91 3.56 2.13
C VAL A 28 -11.20 2.06 2.16
N PHE A 29 -10.43 1.26 1.42
CA PHE A 29 -10.63 -0.19 1.40
C PHE A 29 -10.34 -0.86 2.75
N GLN A 30 -9.32 -0.39 3.45
CA GLN A 30 -8.98 -0.85 4.79
C GLN A 30 -10.14 -0.60 5.77
N THR A 31 -10.75 0.58 5.73
CA THR A 31 -11.91 0.91 6.57
C THR A 31 -13.11 0.04 6.23
N ILE A 32 -13.48 -0.08 4.96
CA ILE A 32 -14.62 -0.92 4.53
C ILE A 32 -14.40 -2.37 4.97
N ALA A 33 -13.22 -2.93 4.70
CA ALA A 33 -12.90 -4.30 5.08
C ALA A 33 -12.90 -4.50 6.60
N ALA A 34 -12.35 -3.57 7.38
CA ALA A 34 -12.23 -3.71 8.83
C ALA A 34 -13.57 -3.62 9.57
N LEU A 35 -14.58 -2.96 9.00
CA LEU A 35 -15.92 -2.88 9.58
C LEU A 35 -16.63 -4.25 9.65
N VAL A 36 -16.35 -5.14 8.69
CA VAL A 36 -16.98 -6.47 8.60
C VAL A 36 -16.01 -7.59 8.99
N TYR A 37 -14.73 -7.44 8.64
CA TYR A 37 -13.68 -8.45 8.82
C TYR A 37 -12.47 -7.90 9.60
N PRO A 38 -12.64 -7.48 10.87
CA PRO A 38 -11.63 -6.72 11.61
C PRO A 38 -10.29 -7.45 11.74
N LEU A 39 -10.29 -8.76 12.01
CA LEU A 39 -9.05 -9.53 12.18
C LEU A 39 -8.29 -9.66 10.86
N SER A 40 -8.95 -10.12 9.80
CA SER A 40 -8.36 -10.29 8.47
C SER A 40 -7.85 -8.96 7.92
N ALA A 41 -8.64 -7.90 8.04
CA ALA A 41 -8.25 -6.56 7.61
C ALA A 41 -7.04 -6.05 8.40
N SER A 42 -6.93 -6.34 9.71
CA SER A 42 -5.77 -5.92 10.52
C SER A 42 -4.48 -6.58 10.06
N VAL A 43 -4.51 -7.89 9.77
CA VAL A 43 -3.35 -8.63 9.26
C VAL A 43 -2.92 -8.09 7.89
N LEU A 44 -3.88 -7.93 6.97
CA LEU A 44 -3.61 -7.40 5.63
C LEU A 44 -3.10 -5.95 5.67
N GLY A 45 -3.64 -5.13 6.58
CA GLY A 45 -3.18 -3.77 6.82
C GLY A 45 -1.75 -3.72 7.34
N ALA A 46 -1.39 -4.59 8.28
CA ALA A 46 -0.01 -4.70 8.77
C ALA A 46 0.98 -5.09 7.66
N ILE A 47 0.58 -6.02 6.79
CA ILE A 47 1.37 -6.41 5.60
C ILE A 47 1.61 -5.19 4.69
N TRP A 48 0.56 -4.39 4.43
CA TRP A 48 0.69 -3.21 3.57
C TRP A 48 1.58 -2.12 4.20
N VAL A 49 1.37 -1.79 5.48
CA VAL A 49 2.14 -0.74 6.18
C VAL A 49 3.63 -1.10 6.22
N THR A 50 3.96 -2.33 6.59
CA THR A 50 5.36 -2.80 6.65
C THR A 50 6.02 -2.81 5.27
N SER A 51 5.27 -3.12 4.22
CA SER A 51 5.77 -3.06 2.85
C SER A 51 6.14 -1.64 2.42
N ARG A 52 5.38 -0.61 2.83
CA ARG A 52 5.70 0.79 2.53
C ARG A 52 7.00 1.22 3.18
N LEU A 53 7.30 0.74 4.39
CA LEU A 53 8.60 0.96 5.04
C LEU A 53 9.73 0.31 4.23
N SER A 54 9.54 -0.94 3.80
CA SER A 54 10.53 -1.67 2.99
C SER A 54 10.74 -1.03 1.61
N TYR A 55 9.67 -0.52 0.99
CA TYR A 55 9.70 0.23 -0.27
C TYR A 55 10.50 1.53 -0.14
N ALA A 56 10.21 2.32 0.89
CA ALA A 56 10.88 3.59 1.16
C ALA A 56 12.37 3.38 1.47
N TRP A 57 12.71 2.43 2.35
CA TRP A 57 14.10 2.07 2.62
C TRP A 57 14.86 1.60 1.39
N GLY A 58 14.19 0.92 0.46
CA GLY A 58 14.76 0.60 -0.85
C GLY A 58 15.20 1.86 -1.61
N TYR A 59 14.30 2.83 -1.75
CA TYR A 59 14.60 4.10 -2.41
C TYR A 59 15.64 4.96 -1.70
N TYR A 60 15.73 4.89 -0.36
CA TYR A 60 16.69 5.68 0.40
C TYR A 60 18.14 5.31 0.11
N THR A 61 18.38 4.18 -0.55
CA THR A 61 19.71 3.80 -1.05
C THR A 61 20.15 4.54 -2.32
N GLY A 62 19.26 5.34 -2.94
CA GLY A 62 19.51 6.03 -4.20
C GLY A 62 19.37 5.16 -5.46
N ASP A 63 19.14 3.85 -5.31
CA ASP A 63 18.89 2.91 -6.41
C ASP A 63 17.38 2.63 -6.54
N PRO A 64 16.73 3.06 -7.64
CA PRO A 64 15.29 2.89 -7.82
C PRO A 64 14.86 1.42 -7.96
N SER A 65 15.75 0.50 -8.33
CA SER A 65 15.42 -0.93 -8.47
C SER A 65 15.11 -1.58 -7.12
N LYS A 66 15.71 -1.09 -6.04
CA LYS A 66 15.54 -1.62 -4.68
C LYS A 66 14.16 -1.34 -4.07
N ARG A 67 13.31 -0.57 -4.76
CA ARG A 67 11.87 -0.42 -4.43
C ARG A 67 11.15 -1.77 -4.36
N MET A 68 11.63 -2.76 -5.11
CA MET A 68 11.04 -4.10 -5.17
C MET A 68 11.03 -4.82 -3.82
N LYS A 69 11.84 -4.38 -2.84
CA LYS A 69 11.78 -4.88 -1.46
C LYS A 69 10.40 -4.74 -0.82
N GLY A 70 9.59 -3.76 -1.24
CA GLY A 70 8.22 -3.56 -0.73
C GLY A 70 7.12 -4.25 -1.54
N ALA A 71 7.45 -5.06 -2.55
CA ALA A 71 6.47 -5.66 -3.45
C ALA A 71 5.48 -6.61 -2.75
N TYR A 72 5.86 -7.20 -1.62
CA TYR A 72 4.96 -8.05 -0.83
C TYR A 72 3.71 -7.31 -0.32
N GLY A 73 3.71 -5.97 -0.33
CA GLY A 73 2.54 -5.15 0.00
C GLY A 73 1.33 -5.36 -0.88
N TYR A 74 1.51 -5.86 -2.11
CA TYR A 74 0.39 -6.20 -2.99
C TYR A 74 -0.54 -7.24 -2.37
N ILE A 75 -0.02 -8.13 -1.52
CA ILE A 75 -0.84 -9.10 -0.78
C ILE A 75 -1.81 -8.38 0.15
N GLY A 76 -1.31 -7.42 0.95
CA GLY A 76 -2.15 -6.62 1.83
C GLY A 76 -3.15 -5.74 1.06
N TYR A 77 -2.69 -5.08 0.00
CA TYR A 77 -3.51 -4.17 -0.81
C TYR A 77 -4.66 -4.88 -1.53
N PHE A 78 -4.35 -5.94 -2.28
CA PHE A 78 -5.40 -6.70 -2.98
C PHE A 78 -6.29 -7.45 -2.00
N GLY A 79 -5.74 -7.93 -0.87
CA GLY A 79 -6.54 -8.55 0.17
C GLY A 79 -7.67 -7.65 0.66
N VAL A 80 -7.38 -6.38 1.01
CA VAL A 80 -8.43 -5.47 1.49
C VAL A 80 -9.41 -5.05 0.39
N ILE A 81 -8.97 -5.02 -0.88
CA ILE A 81 -9.87 -4.82 -2.03
C ILE A 81 -10.83 -6.00 -2.15
N PHE A 82 -10.35 -7.24 -2.11
CA PHE A 82 -11.21 -8.43 -2.17
C PHE A 82 -12.19 -8.51 -1.00
N LEU A 83 -11.74 -8.18 0.22
CA LEU A 83 -12.64 -8.10 1.37
C LEU A 83 -13.70 -7.01 1.17
N SER A 84 -13.33 -5.85 0.62
CA SER A 84 -14.30 -4.79 0.31
C SER A 84 -15.32 -5.20 -0.76
N ILE A 85 -14.91 -5.97 -1.77
CA ILE A 85 -15.83 -6.57 -2.75
C ILE A 85 -16.78 -7.56 -2.07
N SER A 86 -16.27 -8.40 -1.17
CA SER A 86 -17.11 -9.31 -0.37
C SER A 86 -18.16 -8.55 0.44
N VAL A 87 -17.77 -7.44 1.09
CA VAL A 87 -18.71 -6.56 1.80
C VAL A 87 -19.77 -6.00 0.86
N ALA A 88 -19.37 -5.52 -0.33
CA ALA A 88 -20.31 -4.99 -1.31
C ALA A 88 -21.32 -6.06 -1.79
N LEU A 89 -20.87 -7.31 -1.99
CA LEU A 89 -21.75 -8.42 -2.40
C LEU A 89 -22.76 -8.81 -1.29
N GLN A 90 -22.35 -8.77 -0.03
CA GLN A 90 -23.27 -8.97 1.11
C GLN A 90 -24.32 -7.86 1.19
N LEU A 91 -23.92 -6.60 0.98
CA LEU A 91 -24.86 -5.48 0.96
C LEU A 91 -25.89 -5.60 -0.18
N LEU A 92 -25.53 -6.25 -1.28
CA LEU A 92 -26.43 -6.56 -2.39
C LEU A 92 -27.28 -7.83 -2.17
N GLY A 93 -27.06 -8.57 -1.07
CA GLY A 93 -27.78 -9.81 -0.76
C GLY A 93 -27.44 -10.98 -1.70
N VAL A 94 -26.24 -10.97 -2.31
CA VAL A 94 -25.78 -12.09 -3.15
C VAL A 94 -25.53 -13.34 -2.31
N PHE A 95 -25.15 -13.16 -1.05
CA PHE A 95 -25.05 -14.17 -0.01
C PHE A 95 -25.16 -13.54 1.37
#